data_AF-A0A0N0AYH6-F1
#
_entry.id   AF-A0A0N0AYH6-F1
#
_cell.length_a   1.000
_cell.length_b   1.000
_cell.length_c   1.000
_cell.angle_alpha   90.00
_cell.angle_beta   90.00
_cell.angle_gamma   90.00
#
_symmetry.space_group_name_H-M   'P 1'
#
loop_
_entity.id
_entity.type
_entity.pdbx_description
1 polymer ?
#
loop_
_entity_poly.entity_id
_entity_poly.type
_entity_poly.pdbx_seq_one_letter_code
_entity_poly.pdbx_strand_id
1 'polypeptide(L)' 'ARARELVDQGTAVEAACRIIVLEDQLEEAQRINAEYRRAAETAEPPVSD' A
#
# COMPACT_ATOMS: atom_id res chain seq x y z
N ALA A 1 -10.09 -5.11 16.41
CA ALA A 1 -9.69 -5.87 15.21
C ALA A 1 -10.37 -5.22 14.03
N ARG A 2 -9.62 -4.70 13.04
CA ARG A 2 -10.12 -3.77 12.01
C ARG A 2 -11.35 -4.29 11.24
N ALA A 3 -11.37 -5.58 10.90
CA ALA A 3 -12.52 -6.21 10.26
C ALA A 3 -13.79 -6.09 11.10
N ARG A 4 -13.67 -6.23 12.42
CA ARG A 4 -14.80 -6.15 13.36
C ARG A 4 -15.36 -4.74 13.40
N GLU A 5 -14.52 -3.72 13.43
CA GLU A 5 -14.94 -2.31 13.41
C GLU A 5 -15.67 -1.95 12.11
N LEU A 6 -15.18 -2.42 10.95
CA LEU A 6 -15.85 -2.23 9.67
C LEU A 6 -17.24 -2.89 9.65
N VAL A 7 -17.34 -4.11 10.18
CA VAL A 7 -18.61 -4.85 10.27
C VAL A 7 -19.57 -4.19 11.26
N ASP A 8 -19.08 -3.73 12.40
CA ASP A 8 -19.87 -3.01 13.41
C ASP A 8 -20.39 -1.68 12.85
N GLN A 9 -19.72 -1.09 11.86
CA GLN A 9 -20.17 0.09 11.09
C GLN A 9 -21.13 -0.25 9.94
N GLY A 10 -21.51 -1.53 9.78
CA GLY A 10 -22.46 -1.99 8.76
C GLY A 10 -21.83 -2.45 7.44
N THR A 11 -20.50 -2.58 7.36
CA THR A 11 -19.83 -3.17 6.20
C THR A 11 -20.12 -4.66 6.15
N ALA A 12 -20.52 -5.17 4.98
CA ALA A 12 -20.66 -6.62 4.80
C ALA A 12 -19.34 -7.33 5.12
N VAL A 13 -19.40 -8.47 5.81
CA VAL A 13 -18.19 -9.21 6.23
C VAL A 13 -17.27 -9.52 5.04
N GLU A 14 -17.84 -9.92 3.91
CA GLU A 14 -17.06 -10.17 2.68
C GLU A 14 -16.35 -8.90 2.19
N ALA A 15 -17.04 -7.74 2.22
CA ALA A 15 -16.45 -6.48 1.85
C ALA A 15 -15.35 -6.05 2.83
N ALA A 16 -15.56 -6.22 4.14
CA ALA A 16 -14.56 -5.92 5.16
C ALA A 16 -13.28 -6.77 4.99
N CYS A 17 -13.43 -8.07 4.73
CA CYS A 17 -12.31 -8.97 4.43
C CYS A 17 -11.58 -8.54 3.15
N ARG A 18 -12.33 -8.19 2.10
CA ARG A 18 -11.74 -7.76 0.82
C ARG A 18 -11.01 -6.43 0.94
N ILE A 19 -11.53 -5.49 1.73
CA ILE A 19 -10.88 -4.20 2.01
C ILE A 19 -9.50 -4.44 2.62
N ILE A 20 -9.41 -5.25 3.67
CA ILE A 20 -8.14 -5.51 4.36
C ILE A 20 -7.09 -6.12 3.41
N VAL A 21 -7.48 -7.13 2.63
CA VAL A 21 -6.56 -7.74 1.65
C VAL A 21 -6.06 -6.73 0.63
N LEU A 22 -6.93 -5.83 0.15
CA LEU A 22 -6.54 -4.80 -0.80
C LEU A 22 -5.65 -3.72 -0.17
N GLU A 23 -5.88 -3.37 1.10
CA GLU A 23 -5.03 -2.44 1.85
C GLU A 23 -3.62 -3.01 2.02
N ASP A 24 -3.50 -4.28 2.41
CA ASP A 24 -2.21 -4.98 2.55
C ASP A 24 -1.46 -5.03 1.20
N GLN A 25 -2.17 -5.33 0.11
CA GLN A 25 -1.61 -5.33 -1.24
C GLN A 25 -1.16 -3.94 -1.69
N LEU A 26 -1.92 -2.90 -1.35
CA LEU A 26 -1.60 -1.53 -1.68
C LEU A 26 -0.34 -1.08 -0.94
N GLU A 27 -0.24 -1.36 0.35
CA GLU A 27 0.94 -1.03 1.16
C GLU A 27 2.20 -1.69 0.59
N GLU A 28 2.11 -2.97 0.24
CA GLU A 28 3.23 -3.70 -0.36
C GLU A 28 3.64 -3.11 -1.72
N ALA A 29 2.67 -2.82 -2.59
CA ALA A 29 2.93 -2.19 -3.87
C ALA A 29 3.56 -0.79 -3.72
N GLN A 30 3.13 -0.01 -2.73
CA GLN A 30 3.70 1.29 -2.43
C GLN A 30 5.14 1.18 -1.94
N ARG A 31 5.44 0.20 -1.08
CA ARG A 31 6.80 -0.07 -0.59
C ARG A 31 7.74 -0.41 -1.74
N ILE A 32 7.35 -1.34 -2.60
CA ILE A 32 8.11 -1.73 -3.79
C ILE A 32 8.35 -0.53 -4.70
N ASN A 33 7.32 0.29 -4.97
CA ASN A 33 7.47 1.49 -5.78
C ASN A 33 8.43 2.51 -5.15
N ALA A 34 8.39 2.70 -3.83
CA ALA A 34 9.30 3.59 -3.12
C ALA A 34 10.76 3.11 -3.22
N GLU A 35 10.99 1.79 -3.12
CA GLU A 35 12.30 1.17 -3.31
C GLU A 35 12.80 1.37 -4.75
N TYR A 36 11.96 1.14 -5.76
CA TYR A 36 12.32 1.40 -7.16
C TYR A 36 12.67 2.88 -7.41
N ARG A 37 11.90 3.81 -6.85
CA ARG A 37 12.18 5.25 -6.99
C ARG A 37 13.51 5.64 -6.35
N ARG A 38 13.81 5.15 -5.15
CA ARG A 38 15.11 5.39 -4.49
C ARG A 38 16.27 4.81 -5.28
N ALA A 39 16.09 3.61 -5.84
CA ALA A 39 17.11 2.98 -6.68
C ALA A 39 17.36 3.79 -7.96
N ALA A 40 16.30 4.30 -8.59
CA ALA A 40 16.40 5.18 -9.75
C ALA A 40 17.13 6.50 -9.43
N GLU A 41 16.79 7.15 -8.31
CA GLU A 41 17.45 8.38 -7.82
C GLU A 41 18.95 8.17 -7.53
N THR A 42 19.35 6.96 -7.11
CA THR A 42 20.76 6.62 -6.85
C THR A 42 21.52 6.29 -8.14
N ALA A 43 20.83 5.84 -9.19
CA ALA A 43 21.41 5.46 -10.46
C ALA A 43 21.56 6.64 -11.44
N GLU A 44 20.88 7.77 -11.18
CA GLU A 44 20.99 8.98 -11.98
C GLU A 44 22.24 9.76 -11.55
N PRO A 45 23.26 9.95 -12.42
CA PRO A 45 24.43 10.76 -12.06
C PRO A 45 23.98 12.20 -11.83
N PRO A 46 24.60 12.96 -10.90
CA PRO A 46 24.24 14.36 -10.70
C PRO A 46 24.44 15.08 -12.02
N VAL A 47 23.35 15.56 -12.61
CA VAL A 47 23.38 16.44 -13.77
C VAL A 47 24.24 17.62 -13.34
N SER A 48 25.46 17.66 -13.87
CA SER A 48 26.43 18.71 -13.56
C SER A 48 25.98 19.97 -14.28
N ASP A 49 25.55 20.96 -13.49
CA ASP A 49 25.41 22.36 -13.90
C ASP A 49 26.77 23.06 -13.76
#